data_AF-A0A831UMS4-F1
#
_entry.id   AF-A0A831UMS4-F1
#
_cell.length_a   1.000
_cell.length_b   1.000
_cell.length_c   1.000
_cell.angle_alpha   90.00
_cell.angle_beta   90.00
_cell.angle_gamma   90.00
#
_symmetry.space_group_name_H-M   'P 1'
#
loop_
_entity.id
_entity.type
_entity.pdbx_description
1 polymer ?
#
loop_
_entity_poly.entity_id
_entity_poly.type
_entity_poly.pdbx_seq_one_letter_code
_entity_poly.pdbx_strand_id
1 'polypeptide(L)'
;MKETCDSCGAYLHCCLNCRFYDEHAHNKCYIPTTDWVGDRAGCNFCDEFTFADADVRQETGTRQFEARTLFDGLFGDGSEGPSSEERGRGTFDRLFGD
;
A
#
# COMPACT_ATOMS: atom_id res chain seq x y z
N MET A 1 -26.93 -12.35 -2.95
CA MET A 1 -26.94 -11.91 -4.37
C MET A 1 -25.74 -10.99 -4.52
N LYS A 2 -24.82 -11.26 -5.45
CA LYS A 2 -23.66 -10.37 -5.65
C LYS A 2 -24.02 -9.37 -6.72
N GLU A 3 -24.06 -8.11 -6.30
CA GLU A 3 -24.60 -7.02 -7.08
C GLU A 3 -23.60 -6.55 -8.14
N THR A 4 -24.14 -6.11 -9.27
CA THR A 4 -23.41 -5.44 -10.34
C THR A 4 -23.85 -3.99 -10.40
N CYS A 5 -22.97 -3.08 -10.80
CA CYS A 5 -23.33 -1.69 -11.03
C CYS A 5 -24.31 -1.56 -12.21
N ASP A 6 -25.45 -0.91 -12.01
CA ASP A 6 -26.46 -0.73 -13.06
C ASP A 6 -25.96 0.13 -14.24
N SER A 7 -24.95 0.96 -14.03
CA SER A 7 -24.43 1.85 -15.08
C SER A 7 -23.38 1.19 -15.97
N CYS A 8 -22.54 0.29 -15.43
CA CYS A 8 -21.40 -0.26 -16.17
C CYS A 8 -21.28 -1.79 -16.11
N GLY A 9 -22.13 -2.47 -15.34
CA GLY A 9 -22.11 -3.93 -15.18
C GLY A 9 -20.95 -4.47 -14.34
N ALA A 10 -20.09 -3.61 -13.78
CA ALA A 10 -18.97 -4.04 -12.95
C ALA A 10 -19.46 -4.72 -11.66
N TYR A 11 -18.76 -5.76 -11.20
CA TYR A 11 -19.08 -6.43 -9.95
C TYR A 11 -18.78 -5.53 -8.75
N LEU A 12 -19.78 -5.33 -7.89
CA LEU A 12 -19.58 -4.59 -6.65
C LEU A 12 -18.80 -5.43 -5.64
N HIS A 13 -19.09 -6.73 -5.57
CA HIS A 13 -18.40 -7.70 -4.72
C HIS A 13 -17.10 -8.22 -5.38
N CYS A 14 -16.14 -7.32 -5.61
CA CYS A 14 -14.83 -7.60 -6.18
C CYS A 14 -13.72 -7.12 -5.24
N CYS A 15 -12.49 -7.64 -5.39
CA CYS A 15 -11.39 -7.29 -4.50
C CYS A 15 -11.12 -5.79 -4.48
N LEU A 16 -11.23 -5.10 -5.62
CA LEU A 16 -10.98 -3.65 -5.73
C LEU A 16 -11.89 -2.77 -4.85
N ASN A 17 -13.06 -3.31 -4.49
CA ASN A 17 -14.03 -2.66 -3.61
C ASN A 17 -13.96 -3.15 -2.16
N CYS A 18 -13.02 -4.04 -1.83
CA CYS A 18 -12.85 -4.56 -0.48
C CYS A 18 -11.94 -3.64 0.36
N ARG A 19 -12.27 -3.43 1.65
CA ARG A 19 -11.43 -2.67 2.59
C ARG A 19 -10.05 -3.28 2.85
N PHE A 20 -9.88 -4.57 2.58
CA PHE A 20 -8.64 -5.30 2.82
C PHE A 20 -7.75 -5.38 1.58
N TYR A 21 -8.20 -4.84 0.45
CA TYR A 21 -7.38 -4.78 -0.77
C TYR A 21 -6.24 -3.80 -0.60
N ASP A 22 -5.04 -4.27 -0.93
CA ASP A 22 -3.82 -3.47 -0.89
C ASP A 22 -2.94 -3.86 -2.07
N GLU A 23 -2.66 -2.91 -2.97
CA GLU A 23 -1.82 -3.14 -4.15
C GLU A 23 -0.40 -3.60 -3.80
N HIS A 24 0.09 -3.33 -2.58
CA HIS A 24 1.45 -3.64 -2.17
C HIS A 24 1.55 -4.91 -1.31
N ALA A 25 0.43 -5.51 -0.90
CA ALA A 25 0.43 -6.77 -0.18
C ALA A 25 0.71 -7.96 -1.12
N HIS A 26 1.34 -9.02 -0.61
CA HIS A 26 1.76 -10.20 -1.39
C HIS A 26 0.63 -10.83 -2.22
N ASN A 27 -0.57 -10.97 -1.61
CA ASN A 27 -1.78 -11.50 -2.26
C ASN A 27 -2.76 -10.41 -2.71
N LYS A 28 -2.30 -9.15 -2.74
CA LYS A 28 -3.17 -7.97 -2.89
C LYS A 28 -4.28 -7.87 -1.85
N CYS A 29 -4.06 -8.53 -0.70
CA CYS A 29 -4.95 -8.61 0.44
C CYS A 29 -4.11 -8.51 1.72
N TYR A 30 -4.55 -7.69 2.67
CA TYR A 30 -3.87 -7.54 3.95
C TYR A 30 -4.06 -8.76 4.88
N ILE A 31 -5.10 -9.57 4.64
CA ILE A 31 -5.38 -10.79 5.42
C ILE A 31 -4.56 -11.96 4.82
N PRO A 32 -3.56 -12.53 5.53
CA PRO A 32 -2.66 -13.51 4.93
C PRO A 32 -3.27 -14.88 4.64
N THR A 33 -4.38 -15.21 5.30
CA THR A 33 -5.01 -16.54 5.26
C THR A 33 -6.15 -16.65 4.24
N THR A 34 -6.47 -15.57 3.51
CA THR A 34 -7.53 -15.62 2.50
C THR A 34 -7.09 -16.42 1.27
N ASP A 35 -8.06 -17.09 0.65
CA ASP A 35 -7.84 -17.73 -0.65
C ASP A 35 -7.39 -16.72 -1.70
N TRP A 36 -6.56 -17.19 -2.62
CA TRP A 36 -6.05 -16.36 -3.71
C TRP A 36 -7.15 -16.03 -4.73
N VAL A 37 -7.26 -14.76 -5.09
CA VAL A 37 -8.18 -14.28 -6.12
C VAL A 37 -7.40 -13.84 -7.36
N GLY A 38 -7.61 -14.56 -8.46
CA GLY A 38 -6.94 -14.29 -9.75
C GLY A 38 -7.49 -13.06 -10.47
N ASP A 39 -8.80 -13.02 -10.68
CA ASP A 39 -9.48 -11.85 -11.24
C ASP A 39 -10.01 -10.95 -10.11
N ARG A 40 -9.33 -9.83 -9.89
CA ARG A 40 -9.62 -8.90 -8.78
C ARG A 40 -10.78 -7.96 -9.08
N ALA A 41 -11.08 -7.73 -10.36
CA ALA A 41 -12.22 -6.93 -10.81
C ALA A 41 -13.48 -7.80 -11.00
N GLY A 42 -13.29 -9.11 -11.16
CA GLY A 42 -14.34 -10.11 -11.20
C GLY A 42 -15.08 -10.30 -9.87
N CYS A 43 -16.17 -11.05 -9.94
CA CYS A 43 -16.94 -11.46 -8.78
C CYS A 43 -16.08 -12.37 -7.88
N ASN A 44 -15.72 -11.90 -6.68
CA ASN A 44 -14.98 -12.73 -5.71
C ASN A 44 -15.95 -13.45 -4.77
N PHE A 45 -15.54 -14.57 -4.18
CA PHE A 45 -16.29 -15.33 -3.15
C PHE A 45 -15.57 -15.40 -1.82
N CYS A 46 -14.73 -14.41 -1.53
CA CYS A 46 -14.02 -14.34 -0.27
C CYS A 46 -15.01 -14.15 0.89
N ASP A 47 -14.92 -15.01 1.91
CA ASP A 47 -15.75 -14.94 3.11
C ASP A 47 -15.42 -13.72 3.99
N GLU A 48 -14.19 -13.22 3.89
CA GLU A 48 -13.70 -12.04 4.63
C GLU A 48 -14.03 -10.71 3.91
N PHE A 49 -14.82 -10.74 2.83
CA PHE A 49 -15.12 -9.53 2.07
C PHE A 49 -15.92 -8.54 2.92
N THR A 50 -15.44 -7.30 2.95
CA THR A 50 -16.18 -6.16 3.48
C THR A 50 -15.92 -4.96 2.56
N PHE A 51 -16.97 -4.19 2.24
CA PHE A 51 -16.84 -3.00 1.39
C PHE A 51 -15.88 -1.97 2.00
N ALA A 52 -15.09 -1.34 1.13
CA ALA A 52 -14.28 -0.19 1.50
C ALA A 52 -15.17 1.03 1.79
N ASP A 53 -14.83 1.79 2.83
CA ASP A 53 -15.50 3.05 3.15
C ASP A 53 -15.25 4.08 2.03
N ALA A 54 -16.32 4.71 1.54
CA ALA A 54 -16.25 5.69 0.46
C ALA A 54 -15.42 6.93 0.83
N ASP A 55 -15.42 7.32 2.11
CA ASP A 55 -14.73 8.51 2.62
C ASP A 55 -13.21 8.35 2.71
N VAL A 56 -12.69 7.12 2.74
CA VAL A 56 -11.25 6.87 2.95
C VAL A 56 -10.43 7.08 1.66
N ARG A 57 -11.08 7.15 0.49
CA ARG A 57 -10.40 7.23 -0.81
C ARG A 57 -9.98 8.65 -1.24
N GLN A 58 -10.29 9.68 -0.45
CA GLN A 58 -9.87 11.05 -0.74
C GLN A 58 -8.78 11.46 0.27
N GLU A 59 -7.79 12.22 -0.22
CA GLU A 59 -6.69 12.83 0.56
C GLU A 59 -5.35 12.08 0.63
N THR A 60 -4.76 11.77 -0.52
CA THR A 60 -3.34 11.36 -0.57
C THR A 60 -2.38 12.56 -0.56
N GLY A 61 -2.74 13.69 -1.18
CA GLY A 61 -1.84 14.84 -1.35
C GLY A 61 -1.51 15.58 -0.05
N THR A 62 -2.52 15.89 0.77
CA THR A 62 -2.37 16.57 2.06
C THR A 62 -1.64 15.70 3.07
N ARG A 63 -2.07 14.44 3.20
CA ARG A 63 -1.45 13.46 4.11
C ARG A 63 0.00 13.16 3.79
N GLN A 64 0.37 13.09 2.50
CA GLN A 64 1.76 12.86 2.10
C GLN A 64 2.67 14.04 2.45
N PHE A 65 2.19 15.27 2.25
CA PHE A 65 2.93 16.47 2.62
C PHE A 65 3.11 16.55 4.14
N GLU A 66 2.04 16.38 4.92
CA GLU A 66 2.11 16.39 6.39
C GLU A 66 3.02 15.28 6.92
N ALA A 67 2.94 14.07 6.37
CA ALA A 67 3.83 12.98 6.74
C ALA A 67 5.29 13.33 6.47
N ARG A 68 5.60 13.99 5.35
CA ARG A 68 6.97 14.46 5.03
C ARG A 68 7.41 15.53 6.04
N THR A 69 6.59 16.54 6.30
CA THR A 69 6.92 17.61 7.26
C THR A 69 7.14 17.08 8.67
N LEU A 70 6.29 16.18 9.16
CA LEU A 70 6.46 15.56 10.47
C LEU A 70 7.71 14.68 10.54
N PHE A 71 8.00 13.95 9.47
CA PHE A 71 9.21 13.13 9.38
C PHE A 71 10.47 14.00 9.44
N ASP A 72 10.52 15.08 8.64
CA ASP A 72 11.65 16.01 8.63
C ASP A 72 11.80 16.73 9.98
N GLY A 73 10.69 17.01 10.68
CA GLY A 73 10.73 17.57 12.04
C GLY A 73 11.27 16.61 13.10
N LEU A 74 11.13 15.30 12.90
CA LEU A 74 11.63 14.27 13.82
C LEU A 74 13.09 13.89 13.57
N PHE A 75 13.52 13.90 12.30
CA PHE A 75 14.82 13.35 11.89
C PHE A 75 15.73 14.33 11.13
N GLY A 76 15.29 15.56 10.86
CA GLY A 76 15.97 16.54 10.01
C GLY A 76 15.64 16.37 8.52
N ASP A 77 15.93 17.38 7.69
CA ASP A 77 15.61 17.41 6.25
C ASP A 77 16.54 16.54 5.38
N GLY A 78 17.30 15.62 5.99
CA GLY A 78 18.29 14.78 5.33
C GLY A 78 19.59 15.49 4.94
N SER A 79 19.77 16.77 5.29
CA SER A 79 21.01 17.53 5.03
C SER A 79 22.14 17.24 6.03
N GLU A 80 21.83 16.65 7.19
CA GLU A 80 22.79 16.34 8.27
C GLU A 80 23.24 14.86 8.29
N GLY A 81 23.07 14.14 7.18
CA GLY A 81 23.65 12.80 7.01
C GLY A 81 25.18 12.85 6.83
N PRO A 82 25.91 11.74 7.09
CA PRO A 82 27.34 11.65 6.77
C PRO A 82 27.59 12.00 5.30
N SER A 83 28.73 12.62 5.02
CA SER A 83 29.01 13.18 3.70
C SER A 83 28.88 12.10 2.62
N SER A 84 28.59 12.49 1.38
CA SER A 84 28.50 11.56 0.24
C SER A 84 29.76 10.69 0.06
N GLU A 85 30.90 11.09 0.64
CA GLU A 85 32.15 10.34 0.65
C GLU A 85 32.10 9.10 1.57
N GLU A 86 31.34 9.15 2.67
CA GLU A 86 31.19 8.04 3.64
C GLU A 86 30.14 7.01 3.21
N ARG A 87 29.25 7.35 2.27
CA ARG A 87 28.23 6.46 1.70
C ARG A 87 28.74 5.58 0.55
N GLY A 88 30.06 5.58 0.30
CA GLY A 88 30.70 4.82 -0.76
C GLY A 88 30.76 3.30 -0.49
N ARG A 89 30.83 2.53 -1.57
CA ARG A 89 30.98 1.05 -1.60
C ARG A 89 32.09 0.52 -0.67
N GLY A 90 33.12 1.33 -0.39
CA GLY A 90 34.21 0.99 0.52
C GLY A 90 33.85 0.94 2.00
N THR A 91 32.79 1.63 2.44
CA THR A 91 32.30 1.54 3.84
C THR A 91 31.58 0.21 4.08
N PHE A 92 30.86 -0.30 3.08
CA PHE A 92 30.21 -1.61 3.12
C PHE A 92 31.23 -2.75 3.16
N ASP A 93 32.26 -2.72 2.30
CA ASP A 93 33.33 -3.73 2.30
C ASP A 93 34.15 -3.70 3.61
N ARG A 94 34.27 -2.54 4.28
CA ARG A 94 34.92 -2.46 5.60
C ARG A 94 34.11 -3.10 6.74
N LEU A 95 32.79 -3.14 6.59
CA LEU A 95 31.86 -3.65 7.60
C LEU A 95 31.53 -5.13 7.39
N PHE A 96 31.58 -5.62 6.15
CA PHE A 96 31.14 -6.97 5.78
C PHE A 96 32.15 -7.76 4.92
N GLY A 97 33.34 -7.21 4.68
CA GLY A 97 34.41 -7.82 3.90
C GLY A 97 35.53 -8.39 4.78
N ASP A 98 35.19 -9.41 5.57
CA ASP A 98 35.91 -10.68 5.81
C ASP A 98 35.02 -11.57 6.70
#